data_AF-A0A496QMR7-F1
#
_entry.id   AF-A0A496QMR7-F1
#
_cell.length_a   1.000
_cell.length_b   1.000
_cell.length_c   1.000
_cell.angle_alpha   90.00
_cell.angle_beta   90.00
_cell.angle_gamma   90.00
#
_symmetry.space_group_name_H-M   'P 1'
#
loop_
_entity.id
_entity.type
_entity.pdbx_description
1 polymer ?
#
loop_
_entity_poly.entity_id
_entity_poly.type
_entity_poly.pdbx_seq_one_letter_code
_entity_poly.pdbx_strand_id
1 'polypeptide(L)'
;MIFHPGVLTLVAGSFLGVAVILFSASLGFKIRLRWDINSSSMEQLSLERKTYLVSSAMNIMLGMEIFLALLFIYTIEDIHHMFVGAMCATGTLNANPVGWNIIYTKVPLIFLSSIWIALNYLDYRSEYFPLVKTKCTLLMILLPIASIDANLQVKYFSGLTPDVITSCCGALFSQSGENLASTFSALPFTPAKIAFLTSAGFFLLSSLLVWMFNNRIFKYLTSLTAVG
;
A
#
# COMPACT_ATOMS: atom_id res chain seq x y z
N MET A 1 -22.42 12.18 -3.93
CA MET A 1 -21.01 11.80 -4.18
C MET A 1 -20.78 10.29 -4.29
N ILE A 2 -21.59 9.42 -3.66
CA ILE A 2 -21.43 7.94 -3.76
C ILE A 2 -21.57 7.39 -5.20
N PHE A 3 -22.29 8.08 -6.09
CA PHE A 3 -22.45 7.68 -7.49
C PHE A 3 -21.25 7.99 -8.40
N HIS A 4 -20.15 8.51 -7.85
CA HIS A 4 -18.91 8.67 -8.63
C HIS A 4 -18.37 7.27 -9.00
N PRO A 5 -18.07 7.00 -10.27
CA PRO A 5 -17.67 5.66 -10.72
C PRO A 5 -16.47 5.12 -9.94
N GLY A 6 -15.46 5.97 -9.68
CA GLY A 6 -14.29 5.58 -8.88
C GLY A 6 -14.65 5.17 -7.45
N VAL A 7 -15.57 5.88 -6.79
CA VAL A 7 -16.00 5.57 -5.42
C VAL A 7 -16.76 4.25 -5.37
N LEU A 8 -17.65 4.01 -6.34
CA LEU A 8 -18.41 2.77 -6.44
C LEU A 8 -17.48 1.56 -6.64
N THR A 9 -16.50 1.68 -7.56
CA THR A 9 -15.51 0.63 -7.81
C THR A 9 -14.68 0.33 -6.57
N LEU A 10 -14.26 1.36 -5.84
CA LEU A 10 -13.47 1.21 -4.62
C LEU A 10 -14.24 0.48 -3.52
N VAL A 11 -15.46 0.94 -3.23
CA VAL A 11 -16.30 0.34 -2.20
C VAL A 11 -16.67 -1.10 -2.56
N ALA A 12 -17.12 -1.35 -3.80
CA ALA A 12 -17.44 -2.70 -4.26
C ALA A 12 -16.22 -3.62 -4.23
N GLY A 13 -15.06 -3.13 -4.66
CA GLY A 13 -13.80 -3.86 -4.64
C GLY A 13 -13.39 -4.26 -3.23
N SER A 14 -13.39 -3.33 -2.27
CA SER A 14 -13.01 -3.62 -0.89
C SER A 14 -14.00 -4.56 -0.18
N PHE A 15 -15.31 -4.46 -0.44
CA PHE A 15 -16.27 -5.44 0.09
C PHE A 15 -16.06 -6.85 -0.50
N LEU A 16 -15.81 -6.94 -1.81
CA LEU A 16 -15.51 -8.22 -2.46
C LEU A 16 -14.19 -8.80 -1.93
N GLY A 17 -13.17 -7.96 -1.73
CA GLY A 17 -11.89 -8.32 -1.13
C GLY A 17 -12.08 -8.92 0.27
N VAL A 18 -12.80 -8.23 1.15
CA VAL A 18 -13.12 -8.72 2.50
C VAL A 18 -13.88 -10.05 2.45
N ALA A 19 -14.85 -10.21 1.55
CA ALA A 19 -15.60 -11.47 1.42
C ALA A 19 -14.71 -12.66 1.01
N VAL A 20 -13.81 -12.46 0.05
CA VAL A 20 -12.86 -13.49 -0.40
C VAL A 20 -11.83 -13.81 0.69
N ILE A 21 -11.32 -12.78 1.39
CA ILE A 21 -10.38 -12.97 2.51
C ILE A 21 -11.07 -13.71 3.66
N LEU A 22 -12.33 -13.39 3.98
CA LEU A 22 -13.11 -14.06 5.02
C LEU A 22 -13.33 -15.54 4.67
N PHE A 23 -13.76 -15.82 3.43
CA PHE A 23 -13.90 -17.18 2.93
C PHE A 23 -12.58 -17.96 3.04
N SER A 24 -11.49 -17.35 2.56
CA SER A 24 -10.15 -17.94 2.59
C SER A 24 -9.61 -18.15 4.00
N ALA A 25 -9.85 -17.22 4.92
CA ALA A 25 -9.45 -17.34 6.33
C ALA A 25 -10.23 -18.44 7.05
N SER A 26 -11.53 -18.62 6.73
CA SER A 26 -12.35 -19.70 7.30
C SER A 26 -11.84 -21.10 6.91
N LEU A 27 -11.40 -21.26 5.65
CA LEU A 27 -10.76 -22.48 5.17
C LEU A 27 -9.34 -22.61 5.72
N GLY A 28 -8.58 -21.51 5.76
CA GLY A 28 -7.23 -21.46 6.32
C GLY A 28 -7.18 -21.86 7.78
N PHE A 29 -8.19 -21.52 8.58
CA PHE A 29 -8.29 -21.99 9.96
C PHE A 29 -8.45 -23.51 10.05
N LYS A 30 -9.32 -24.09 9.23
CA LYS A 30 -9.51 -25.55 9.16
C LYS A 30 -8.24 -26.26 8.71
N ILE A 31 -7.55 -25.71 7.70
CA ILE A 31 -6.28 -26.22 7.18
C ILE A 31 -5.23 -26.18 8.30
N ARG A 32 -5.04 -25.03 8.97
CA ARG A 32 -4.03 -24.89 10.04
C ARG A 32 -4.20 -25.91 11.17
N LEU A 33 -5.43 -26.26 11.54
CA LEU A 33 -5.71 -27.20 12.63
C LEU A 33 -5.48 -28.67 12.26
N ARG A 34 -5.80 -29.08 11.03
CA ARG A 34 -5.79 -30.50 10.62
C ARG A 34 -4.67 -30.87 9.66
N TRP A 35 -3.79 -29.93 9.32
CA TRP A 35 -2.72 -30.16 8.36
C TRP A 35 -1.65 -31.11 8.91
N ASP A 36 -1.54 -32.27 8.29
CA ASP A 36 -0.46 -33.25 8.51
C ASP A 36 0.11 -33.72 7.17
N ILE A 37 1.35 -33.33 6.87
CA ILE A 37 2.00 -33.63 5.59
C ILE A 37 2.42 -35.10 5.46
N ASN A 38 2.55 -35.82 6.57
CA ASN A 38 2.96 -37.23 6.56
C ASN A 38 1.77 -38.18 6.37
N SER A 39 0.54 -37.65 6.40
CA SER A 39 -0.70 -38.44 6.33
C SER A 39 -1.28 -38.45 4.92
N SER A 40 -1.37 -39.62 4.29
CA SER A 40 -2.00 -39.78 2.95
C SER A 40 -3.52 -40.00 3.03
N SER A 41 -4.18 -39.47 4.06
CA SER A 41 -5.63 -39.68 4.26
C SER A 41 -6.48 -38.93 3.23
N MET A 42 -7.71 -39.42 3.00
CA MET A 42 -8.67 -38.75 2.11
C MET A 42 -9.00 -37.32 2.58
N GLU A 43 -8.99 -37.08 3.90
CA GLU A 43 -9.16 -35.74 4.45
C GLU A 43 -8.02 -34.80 4.02
N GLN A 44 -6.76 -35.25 4.09
CA GLN A 44 -5.58 -34.48 3.69
C GLN A 44 -5.63 -34.11 2.20
N LEU A 45 -5.94 -35.06 1.32
CA LEU A 45 -6.10 -34.78 -0.13
C LEU A 45 -7.19 -33.74 -0.40
N SER A 46 -8.27 -33.75 0.40
CA SER A 46 -9.32 -32.73 0.31
C SER A 46 -8.85 -31.34 0.76
N LEU A 47 -7.96 -31.28 1.78
CA LEU A 47 -7.38 -30.04 2.28
C LEU A 47 -6.39 -29.45 1.28
N GLU A 48 -5.54 -30.27 0.65
CA GLU A 48 -4.61 -29.83 -0.39
C GLU A 48 -5.35 -29.14 -1.55
N ARG A 49 -6.41 -29.75 -2.07
CA ARG A 49 -7.24 -29.15 -3.14
C ARG A 49 -7.82 -27.80 -2.72
N LYS A 50 -8.28 -27.69 -1.47
CA LYS A 50 -8.80 -26.42 -0.92
C LYS A 50 -7.68 -25.37 -0.78
N THR A 51 -6.47 -25.78 -0.40
CA THR A 51 -5.30 -24.88 -0.33
C THR A 51 -4.96 -24.30 -1.70
N TYR A 52 -5.05 -25.08 -2.78
CA TYR A 52 -4.89 -24.56 -4.15
C TYR A 52 -5.96 -23.53 -4.52
N LEU A 53 -7.23 -23.81 -4.21
CA LEU A 53 -8.34 -22.89 -4.46
C LEU A 53 -8.15 -21.57 -3.71
N VAL A 54 -7.83 -21.64 -2.41
CA VAL A 54 -7.52 -20.48 -1.56
C VAL A 54 -6.33 -19.71 -2.13
N SER A 55 -5.28 -20.41 -2.54
CA SER A 55 -4.04 -19.78 -3.02
C SER A 55 -4.25 -19.00 -4.31
N SER A 56 -5.01 -19.56 -5.25
CA SER A 56 -5.35 -18.88 -6.51
C SER A 56 -6.29 -17.70 -6.28
N ALA A 57 -7.33 -17.85 -5.46
CA ALA A 57 -8.28 -16.78 -5.18
C ALA A 57 -7.61 -15.59 -4.47
N MET A 58 -6.78 -15.85 -3.46
CA MET A 58 -6.05 -14.81 -2.73
C MET A 58 -5.00 -14.12 -3.59
N ASN A 59 -4.28 -14.83 -4.48
CA ASN A 59 -3.33 -14.16 -5.39
C ASN A 59 -4.02 -13.10 -6.25
N ILE A 60 -5.18 -13.42 -6.83
CA ILE A 60 -5.95 -12.48 -7.64
C ILE A 60 -6.46 -11.34 -6.77
N MET A 61 -7.04 -11.64 -5.60
CA MET A 61 -7.63 -10.61 -4.77
C MET A 61 -6.63 -9.66 -4.13
N LEU A 62 -5.50 -10.16 -3.66
CA LEU A 62 -4.46 -9.31 -3.09
C LEU A 62 -3.79 -8.45 -4.18
N GLY A 63 -3.65 -8.98 -5.39
CA GLY A 63 -3.24 -8.17 -6.54
C GLY A 63 -4.25 -7.06 -6.85
N MET A 64 -5.54 -7.38 -6.80
CA MET A 64 -6.62 -6.39 -6.96
C MET A 64 -6.62 -5.34 -5.84
N GLU A 65 -6.39 -5.72 -4.59
CA GLU A 65 -6.29 -4.79 -3.45
C GLU A 65 -5.15 -3.78 -3.62
N ILE A 66 -3.99 -4.22 -4.10
CA ILE A 66 -2.87 -3.32 -4.43
C ILE A 66 -3.29 -2.32 -5.52
N PHE A 67 -4.00 -2.78 -6.56
CA PHE A 67 -4.52 -1.92 -7.61
C PHE A 67 -5.60 -0.95 -7.09
N LEU A 68 -6.52 -1.42 -6.25
CA LEU A 68 -7.55 -0.61 -5.60
C LEU A 68 -6.95 0.47 -4.71
N ALA A 69 -5.82 0.20 -4.06
CA ALA A 69 -5.11 1.21 -3.27
C ALA A 69 -4.53 2.33 -4.15
N LEU A 70 -4.00 2.01 -5.34
CA LEU A 70 -3.56 3.02 -6.31
C LEU A 70 -4.76 3.80 -6.87
N LEU A 71 -5.85 3.10 -7.21
CA LEU A 71 -7.09 3.71 -7.66
C LEU A 71 -7.69 4.65 -6.60
N PHE A 72 -7.51 4.34 -5.31
CA PHE A 72 -7.95 5.21 -4.22
C PHE A 72 -7.23 6.55 -4.26
N ILE A 73 -5.90 6.55 -4.42
CA ILE A 73 -5.09 7.78 -4.53
C ILE A 73 -5.51 8.60 -5.76
N TYR A 74 -5.71 7.92 -6.89
CA TYR A 74 -6.21 8.59 -8.10
C TYR A 74 -7.59 9.22 -7.86
N THR A 75 -8.49 8.51 -7.20
CA THR A 75 -9.86 8.97 -6.97
C THR A 75 -9.90 10.18 -6.02
N ILE A 76 -9.09 10.20 -4.97
CA ILE A 76 -9.02 11.37 -4.05
C ILE A 76 -8.39 12.59 -4.71
N GLU A 77 -7.45 12.39 -5.64
CA GLU A 77 -6.89 13.48 -6.45
C GLU A 77 -7.97 13.99 -7.41
N ASP A 78 -8.65 13.12 -8.14
CA ASP A 78 -9.66 13.51 -9.13
C ASP A 78 -10.80 14.33 -8.50
N ILE A 79 -11.31 13.93 -7.33
CA ILE A 79 -12.45 14.60 -6.69
C ILE A 79 -12.10 15.90 -5.95
N HIS A 80 -10.85 16.37 -5.96
CA HIS A 80 -10.44 17.59 -5.23
C HIS A 80 -11.25 18.84 -5.64
N HIS A 81 -11.58 18.97 -6.92
CA HIS A 81 -12.30 20.12 -7.47
C HIS A 81 -13.74 20.25 -6.95
N MET A 82 -14.28 19.22 -6.30
CA MET A 82 -15.60 19.25 -5.68
C MET A 82 -15.60 19.85 -4.26
N PHE A 83 -14.43 20.15 -3.68
CA PHE A 83 -14.29 20.73 -2.35
C PHE A 83 -13.67 22.12 -2.40
N VAL A 84 -14.26 23.06 -1.66
CA VAL A 84 -13.76 24.45 -1.61
C VAL A 84 -12.42 24.50 -0.88
N GLY A 85 -11.36 24.92 -1.57
CA GLY A 85 -10.01 25.07 -1.00
C GLY A 85 -9.10 23.85 -1.16
N ALA A 86 -9.59 22.71 -1.66
CA ALA A 86 -8.75 21.56 -1.98
C ALA A 86 -8.02 21.79 -3.31
N MET A 87 -6.69 21.86 -3.28
CA MET A 87 -5.85 21.99 -4.49
C MET A 87 -5.25 20.67 -4.97
N CYS A 88 -5.28 19.63 -4.14
CA CYS A 88 -4.69 18.31 -4.38
C CYS A 88 -5.34 17.27 -3.45
N ALA A 89 -4.95 16.00 -3.57
CA ALA A 89 -5.45 14.87 -2.77
C ALA A 89 -5.41 15.11 -1.25
N THR A 90 -4.44 15.85 -0.72
CA THR A 90 -4.40 16.17 0.73
C THR A 90 -5.56 17.05 1.16
N GLY A 91 -6.07 17.92 0.29
CA GLY A 91 -7.27 18.71 0.56
C GLY A 91 -8.50 17.82 0.67
N THR A 92 -8.67 16.91 -0.28
CA THR A 92 -9.73 15.90 -0.28
C THR A 92 -9.67 15.01 0.96
N LEU A 93 -8.49 14.53 1.35
CA LEU A 93 -8.30 13.71 2.56
C LEU A 93 -8.68 14.48 3.82
N ASN A 94 -8.40 15.78 3.86
CA ASN A 94 -8.71 16.64 5.01
C ASN A 94 -10.18 17.08 5.07
N ALA A 95 -10.99 16.79 4.04
CA ALA A 95 -12.43 17.08 4.03
C ALA A 95 -13.19 16.26 5.07
N ASN A 96 -12.62 15.14 5.54
CA ASN A 96 -13.20 14.30 6.58
C ASN A 96 -12.08 13.88 7.56
N PRO A 97 -12.30 13.97 8.89
CA PRO A 97 -11.30 13.58 9.88
C PRO A 97 -10.81 12.13 9.77
N VAL A 98 -11.58 11.26 9.10
CA VAL A 98 -11.23 9.85 8.88
C VAL A 98 -10.27 9.66 7.70
N GLY A 99 -10.08 10.65 6.83
CA GLY A 99 -9.33 10.50 5.58
C GLY A 99 -7.90 9.98 5.76
N TRP A 100 -7.14 10.58 6.68
CA TRP A 100 -5.77 10.14 6.97
C TRP A 100 -5.69 8.73 7.57
N ASN A 101 -6.72 8.33 8.34
CA ASN A 101 -6.77 6.99 8.93
C ASN A 101 -6.85 5.90 7.86
N ILE A 102 -7.46 6.17 6.69
CA ILE A 102 -7.51 5.21 5.58
C ILE A 102 -6.11 4.95 5.02
N ILE A 103 -5.27 5.99 4.89
CA ILE A 103 -3.90 5.80 4.41
C ILE A 103 -3.11 4.93 5.39
N TYR A 104 -3.27 5.18 6.69
CA TYR A 104 -2.62 4.37 7.73
C TYR A 104 -3.06 2.91 7.73
N THR A 105 -4.26 2.56 7.24
CA THR A 105 -4.70 1.17 7.08
C THR A 105 -4.33 0.57 5.74
N LYS A 106 -4.36 1.34 4.65
CA LYS A 106 -3.99 0.86 3.30
C LYS A 106 -2.52 0.53 3.18
N VAL A 107 -1.63 1.34 3.76
CA VAL A 107 -0.18 1.08 3.71
C VAL A 107 0.18 -0.32 4.24
N PRO A 108 -0.15 -0.71 5.49
CA PRO A 108 0.15 -2.05 5.99
C PRO A 108 -0.60 -3.14 5.21
N LEU A 109 -1.81 -2.87 4.71
CA LEU A 109 -2.55 -3.83 3.89
C LEU A 109 -1.81 -4.17 2.59
N ILE A 110 -1.24 -3.18 1.89
CA ILE A 110 -0.43 -3.39 0.67
C ILE A 110 0.83 -4.21 0.99
N PHE A 111 1.52 -3.87 2.09
CA PHE A 111 2.74 -4.58 2.50
C PHE A 111 2.44 -6.04 2.87
N LEU A 112 1.43 -6.29 3.70
CA LEU A 112 1.04 -7.66 4.06
C LEU A 112 0.56 -8.45 2.84
N SER A 113 -0.18 -7.82 1.92
CA SER A 113 -0.62 -8.43 0.66
C SER A 113 0.57 -8.87 -0.18
N SER A 114 1.57 -8.00 -0.32
CA SER A 114 2.80 -8.28 -1.06
C SER A 114 3.60 -9.42 -0.42
N ILE A 115 3.75 -9.40 0.91
CA ILE A 115 4.40 -10.48 1.67
C ILE A 115 3.67 -11.80 1.48
N TRP A 116 2.34 -11.81 1.55
CA TRP A 116 1.55 -13.02 1.37
C TRP A 116 1.73 -13.61 -0.04
N ILE A 117 1.68 -12.78 -1.09
CA ILE A 117 1.90 -13.21 -2.48
C ILE A 117 3.32 -13.79 -2.63
N ALA A 118 4.34 -13.12 -2.07
CA ALA A 118 5.72 -13.60 -2.11
C ALA A 118 5.89 -14.96 -1.40
N LEU A 119 5.28 -15.13 -0.22
CA LEU A 119 5.27 -16.42 0.48
C LEU A 119 4.54 -17.50 -0.33
N ASN A 120 3.46 -17.15 -1.00
CA ASN A 120 2.73 -18.09 -1.85
C ASN A 120 3.57 -18.54 -3.05
N TYR A 121 4.29 -17.61 -3.68
CA TYR A 121 5.24 -17.92 -4.76
C TYR A 121 6.38 -18.85 -4.29
N LEU A 122 6.94 -18.60 -3.11
CA LEU A 122 8.00 -19.43 -2.54
C LEU A 122 7.51 -20.85 -2.20
N ASP A 123 6.33 -20.96 -1.61
CA ASP A 123 5.74 -22.25 -1.24
C ASP A 123 5.41 -23.11 -2.47
N TYR A 124 5.02 -22.49 -3.58
CA TYR A 124 4.77 -23.19 -4.85
C TYR A 124 6.04 -23.82 -5.45
N ARG A 125 7.22 -23.34 -5.05
CA ARG A 125 8.51 -23.85 -5.52
C ARG A 125 9.05 -25.00 -4.67
N SER A 126 8.43 -25.27 -3.53
CA SER A 126 8.81 -26.35 -2.62
C SER A 126 7.79 -27.48 -2.66
N GLU A 127 8.26 -28.70 -2.88
CA GLU A 127 7.43 -29.91 -2.98
C GLU A 127 6.75 -30.28 -1.64
N TYR A 128 7.31 -29.83 -0.51
CA TYR A 128 6.86 -30.16 0.85
C TYR A 128 5.99 -29.09 1.52
N PHE A 129 5.49 -28.07 0.80
CA PHE A 129 4.56 -27.05 1.34
C PHE A 129 4.85 -26.57 2.79
N PRO A 130 6.11 -26.21 3.13
CA PRO A 130 6.50 -25.98 4.52
C PRO A 130 5.85 -24.71 5.11
N LEU A 131 5.35 -23.80 4.27
CA LEU A 131 4.88 -22.48 4.68
C LEU A 131 3.35 -22.39 4.82
N VAL A 132 2.61 -23.49 4.66
CA VAL A 132 1.14 -23.51 4.71
C VAL A 132 0.60 -22.94 6.04
N LYS A 133 1.19 -23.31 7.17
CA LYS A 133 0.78 -22.79 8.50
C LYS A 133 1.03 -21.29 8.64
N THR A 134 2.15 -20.80 8.10
CA THR A 134 2.50 -19.37 8.10
C THR A 134 1.52 -18.59 7.22
N LYS A 135 1.22 -19.08 6.01
CA LYS A 135 0.23 -18.46 5.10
C LYS A 135 -1.16 -18.36 5.73
N CYS A 136 -1.61 -19.44 6.36
CA CYS A 136 -2.92 -19.48 7.03
C CYS A 136 -2.98 -18.54 8.26
N THR A 137 -1.86 -18.34 8.96
CA THR A 137 -1.78 -17.37 10.07
C THR A 137 -1.80 -15.94 9.56
N LEU A 138 -1.10 -15.66 8.45
CA LEU A 138 -1.10 -14.33 7.84
C LEU A 138 -2.49 -13.95 7.31
N LEU A 139 -3.25 -14.90 6.76
CA LEU A 139 -4.67 -14.74 6.38
C LEU A 139 -5.55 -14.24 7.54
N MET A 140 -5.31 -14.74 8.75
CA MET A 140 -6.06 -14.31 9.95
C MET A 140 -5.73 -12.88 10.39
N ILE A 141 -4.49 -12.43 10.15
CA ILE A 141 -4.08 -11.05 10.43
C ILE A 141 -4.60 -10.10 9.34
N LEU A 142 -4.64 -10.57 8.09
CA LEU A 142 -5.10 -9.77 6.97
C LEU A 142 -6.60 -9.45 7.05
N LEU A 143 -7.41 -10.40 7.51
CA LEU A 143 -8.86 -10.26 7.63
C LEU A 143 -9.30 -9.03 8.47
N PRO A 144 -8.87 -8.84 9.73
CA PRO A 144 -9.26 -7.68 10.51
C PRO A 144 -8.75 -6.37 9.91
N ILE A 145 -7.55 -6.35 9.33
CA ILE A 145 -6.99 -5.14 8.69
C ILE A 145 -7.82 -4.74 7.47
N ALA A 146 -8.11 -5.68 6.57
CA ALA A 146 -8.96 -5.43 5.40
C ALA A 146 -10.38 -5.02 5.80
N SER A 147 -10.92 -5.61 6.86
CA SER A 147 -12.25 -5.25 7.38
C SER A 147 -12.26 -3.83 7.93
N ILE A 148 -11.24 -3.42 8.69
CA ILE A 148 -11.11 -2.05 9.20
C ILE A 148 -10.99 -1.07 8.04
N ASP A 149 -10.17 -1.38 7.03
CA ASP A 149 -9.99 -0.54 5.84
C ASP A 149 -11.32 -0.29 5.10
N ALA A 150 -12.07 -1.36 4.80
CA ALA A 150 -13.37 -1.25 4.15
C ALA A 150 -14.38 -0.42 4.97
N ASN A 151 -14.40 -0.59 6.30
CA ASN A 151 -15.26 0.21 7.18
C ASN A 151 -14.87 1.70 7.20
N LEU A 152 -13.58 2.00 7.28
CA LEU A 152 -13.07 3.38 7.24
C LEU A 152 -13.36 4.03 5.88
N GLN A 153 -13.20 3.28 4.79
CA GLN A 153 -13.46 3.75 3.44
C GLN A 153 -14.94 4.12 3.24
N VAL A 154 -15.87 3.28 3.71
CA VAL A 154 -17.31 3.59 3.67
C VAL A 154 -17.61 4.83 4.50
N LYS A 155 -17.11 4.90 5.75
CA LYS A 155 -17.31 6.06 6.64
C LYS A 155 -16.80 7.35 6.03
N TYR A 156 -15.65 7.29 5.36
CA TYR A 156 -15.07 8.44 4.68
C TYR A 156 -15.97 8.94 3.57
N PHE A 157 -16.32 8.08 2.60
CA PHE A 157 -17.14 8.48 1.46
C PHE A 157 -18.58 8.84 1.83
N SER A 158 -19.14 8.25 2.88
CA SER A 158 -20.47 8.63 3.40
C SER A 158 -20.44 9.96 4.16
N GLY A 159 -19.30 10.33 4.73
CA GLY A 159 -19.12 11.54 5.53
C GLY A 159 -18.59 12.75 4.75
N LEU A 160 -18.42 12.64 3.43
CA LEU A 160 -17.99 13.76 2.59
C LEU A 160 -19.13 14.75 2.39
N THR A 161 -18.98 15.94 2.96
CA THR A 161 -19.86 17.09 2.74
C THR A 161 -19.13 18.14 1.88
N PRO A 162 -19.73 18.60 0.76
CA PRO A 162 -19.06 19.53 -0.16
C PRO A 162 -18.87 20.95 0.41
N ASP A 163 -19.57 21.30 1.49
CA ASP A 163 -19.53 22.64 2.10
C ASP A 163 -18.34 22.86 3.06
N VAL A 164 -17.48 21.86 3.27
CA VAL A 164 -16.32 21.97 4.16
C VAL A 164 -15.16 22.66 3.43
N ILE A 165 -14.76 23.84 3.93
CA ILE A 165 -13.61 24.57 3.42
C ILE A 165 -12.33 23.86 3.89
N THR A 166 -11.55 23.32 2.95
CA THR A 166 -10.33 22.56 3.23
C THR A 166 -9.08 23.33 2.83
N SER A 167 -8.70 24.36 3.60
CA SER A 167 -7.47 25.13 3.34
C SER A 167 -6.22 24.40 3.86
N CYS A 168 -5.90 23.24 3.28
CA CYS A 168 -4.78 22.40 3.69
C CYS A 168 -3.41 22.98 3.27
N CYS A 169 -3.34 23.70 2.15
CA CYS A 169 -2.08 24.30 1.68
C CYS A 169 -1.58 25.41 2.62
N GLY A 170 -2.49 26.21 3.19
CA GLY A 170 -2.14 27.24 4.17
C GLY A 170 -1.67 26.67 5.51
N ALA A 171 -2.14 25.48 5.92
CA ALA A 171 -1.74 24.84 7.17
C ALA A 171 -0.50 23.93 7.03
N LEU A 172 -0.30 23.29 5.87
CA LEU A 172 0.84 22.41 5.59
C LEU A 172 2.09 23.17 5.13
N PHE A 173 1.92 24.28 4.41
CA PHE A 173 3.03 25.08 3.86
C PHE A 173 3.22 26.43 4.56
N SER A 174 2.55 26.68 5.69
CA SER A 174 2.88 27.86 6.50
C SER A 174 4.25 27.69 7.16
N GLN A 175 5.00 28.80 7.23
CA GLN A 175 6.25 28.89 7.98
C GLN A 175 6.07 28.61 9.48
N SER A 176 4.84 28.59 9.99
CA SER A 176 4.49 28.37 11.39
C SER A 176 4.08 26.93 11.73
N GLY A 177 4.10 25.99 10.78
CA GLY A 177 3.77 24.59 11.05
C GLY A 177 4.89 23.83 11.75
N GLU A 178 4.58 22.99 12.75
CA GLU A 178 5.54 22.13 13.47
C GLU A 178 5.91 20.83 12.73
N ASN A 179 5.40 20.62 11.51
CA ASN A 179 5.58 19.37 10.77
C ASN A 179 6.89 19.34 9.97
N LEU A 180 7.42 18.14 9.70
CA LEU A 180 8.62 17.97 8.86
C LEU A 180 8.44 18.64 7.48
N ALA A 181 7.24 18.53 6.90
CA ALA A 181 6.92 19.15 5.61
C ALA A 181 6.98 20.68 5.63
N SER A 182 6.54 21.35 6.71
CA SER A 182 6.62 22.81 6.84
C SER A 182 8.08 23.25 7.06
N THR A 183 8.88 22.48 7.81
CA THR A 183 10.32 22.73 7.95
C THR A 183 11.04 22.63 6.60
N PHE A 184 10.77 21.59 5.80
CA PHE A 184 11.34 21.45 4.44
C PHE A 184 10.88 22.54 3.48
N SER A 185 9.63 22.98 3.59
CA SER A 185 9.05 24.03 2.74
C SER A 185 9.47 25.44 3.16
N ALA A 186 9.86 25.61 4.43
CA ALA A 186 10.38 26.86 4.97
C ALA A 186 11.90 27.03 4.76
N LEU A 187 12.59 26.05 4.17
CA LEU A 187 14.00 26.19 3.86
C LEU A 187 14.22 27.37 2.90
N PRO A 188 15.21 28.25 3.16
CA PRO A 188 15.50 29.35 2.27
C PRO A 188 15.88 28.83 0.88
N PHE A 189 15.25 29.40 -0.14
CA PHE A 189 15.36 28.94 -1.54
C PHE A 189 16.80 28.87 -2.05
N THR A 190 17.65 29.84 -1.67
CA THR A 190 19.03 29.95 -2.11
C THR A 190 19.92 28.78 -1.66
N PRO A 191 20.04 28.46 -0.35
CA PRO A 191 20.85 27.32 0.09
C PRO A 191 20.27 25.97 -0.36
N ALA A 192 18.95 25.82 -0.40
CA ALA A 192 18.32 24.57 -0.89
C ALA A 192 18.64 24.34 -2.37
N LYS A 193 18.56 25.38 -3.21
CA LYS A 193 18.94 25.31 -4.63
C LYS A 193 20.41 24.94 -4.80
N ILE A 194 21.31 25.57 -4.05
CA ILE A 194 22.75 25.29 -4.14
C ILE A 194 23.04 23.84 -3.73
N ALA A 195 22.48 23.38 -2.61
CA ALA A 195 22.67 22.01 -2.13
C ALA A 195 22.16 20.96 -3.13
N PHE A 196 21.01 21.21 -3.77
CA PHE A 196 20.47 20.32 -4.79
C PHE A 196 21.31 20.31 -6.07
N LEU A 197 21.74 21.48 -6.56
CA LEU A 197 22.57 21.56 -7.77
C LEU A 197 23.97 20.98 -7.55
N THR A 198 24.56 21.12 -6.36
CA THR A 198 25.86 20.53 -6.05
C THR A 198 25.79 19.02 -5.89
N SER A 199 24.76 18.48 -5.23
CA SER A 199 24.56 17.04 -5.11
C SER A 199 24.29 16.38 -6.47
N ALA A 200 23.40 16.96 -7.29
CA ALA A 200 23.12 16.48 -8.63
C ALA A 200 24.35 16.57 -9.55
N GLY A 201 25.11 17.67 -9.46
CA GLY A 201 26.37 17.84 -10.20
C GLY A 201 27.40 16.78 -9.82
N PHE A 202 27.57 16.51 -8.52
CA PHE A 202 28.52 15.50 -8.04
C PHE A 202 28.13 14.07 -8.45
N PHE A 203 26.82 13.77 -8.46
CA PHE A 203 26.30 12.50 -8.97
C PHE A 203 26.59 12.32 -10.48
N LEU A 204 26.29 13.32 -11.30
CA LEU A 204 26.56 13.27 -12.74
C LEU A 204 28.07 13.15 -13.03
N LEU A 205 28.90 13.89 -12.31
CA LEU A 205 30.35 13.90 -12.52
C LEU A 205 30.98 12.56 -12.10
N SER A 206 30.54 11.97 -10.99
CA SER A 206 30.98 10.63 -10.58
C SER A 206 30.53 9.54 -11.56
N SER A 207 29.31 9.61 -12.09
CA SER A 207 28.81 8.70 -13.14
C SER A 207 29.61 8.80 -14.45
N LEU A 208 29.96 10.02 -14.86
CA LEU A 208 30.75 10.29 -16.06
C LEU A 208 32.21 9.80 -15.91
N LEU A 209 32.79 9.94 -14.71
CA LEU A 209 34.11 9.41 -14.36
C LEU A 209 34.15 7.88 -14.33
N VAL A 210 33.09 7.21 -13.87
CA VAL A 210 32.95 5.74 -13.98
C VAL A 210 32.98 5.31 -15.44
N TRP A 211 32.25 6.03 -16.30
CA TRP A 211 32.15 5.72 -17.72
C TRP A 211 33.50 5.91 -18.45
N MET A 212 34.26 6.96 -18.12
CA MET A 212 35.55 7.24 -18.76
C MET A 212 36.73 6.39 -18.25
N PHE A 213 36.83 6.13 -16.94
CA PHE A 213 38.04 5.55 -16.35
C PHE A 213 37.88 4.12 -15.81
N ASN A 214 36.68 3.54 -15.84
CA ASN A 214 36.34 2.16 -15.39
C ASN A 214 37.03 1.69 -14.09
N ASN A 215 37.34 2.62 -13.18
CA ASN A 215 38.06 2.37 -11.95
C ASN A 215 37.10 2.04 -10.79
N ARG A 216 37.48 1.12 -9.91
CA ARG A 216 36.64 0.63 -8.80
C ARG A 216 36.23 1.74 -7.82
N ILE A 217 37.09 2.74 -7.60
CA ILE A 217 36.85 3.84 -6.66
C ILE A 217 35.65 4.71 -7.07
N PHE A 218 35.51 5.00 -8.37
CA PHE A 218 34.39 5.82 -8.86
C PHE A 218 33.05 5.08 -8.77
N LYS A 219 33.05 3.74 -8.88
CA LYS A 219 31.83 2.92 -8.70
C LYS A 219 31.33 2.96 -7.26
N TYR A 220 32.24 2.98 -6.28
CA TYR A 220 31.86 3.17 -4.87
C TYR A 220 31.32 4.57 -4.60
N LEU A 221 31.94 5.62 -5.15
CA LEU A 221 31.44 7.00 -5.04
C LEU A 221 30.04 7.16 -5.62
N THR A 222 29.76 6.61 -6.81
CA THR A 222 28.41 6.64 -7.39
C THR A 222 27.37 5.91 -6.54
N SER A 223 27.75 4.82 -5.88
CA SER A 223 26.84 4.07 -5.01
C SER A 223 26.50 4.83 -3.72
N LEU A 224 27.45 5.59 -3.17
CA LEU A 224 27.23 6.44 -1.99
C LEU A 224 26.34 7.63 -2.31
N THR A 225 26.49 8.23 -3.49
CA THR A 225 25.69 9.39 -3.92
C THR A 225 24.28 9.00 -4.39
N ALA A 226 23.99 7.72 -4.60
CA ALA A 226 22.67 7.23 -4.99
C ALA A 226 21.73 6.96 -3.79
N VAL A 227 22.27 6.95 -2.56
CA VAL A 227 21.55 6.53 -1.35
C VAL A 227 21.07 7.72 -0.50
N GLY A 228 21.45 8.96 -0.85
CA GLY A 228 20.98 10.19 -0.19
C GLY A 228 19.99 10.95 -1.04
#